data_AF-A0A2V6MHM6-F1
#
_entry.id   AF-A0A2V6MHM6-F1
#
_cell.length_a   1.000
_cell.length_b   1.000
_cell.length_c   1.000
_cell.angle_alpha   90.00
_cell.angle_beta   90.00
_cell.angle_gamma   90.00
#
_symmetry.space_group_name_H-M   'P 1'
#
loop_
_entity.id
_entity.type
_entity.pdbx_description
1 polymer ?
#
loop_
_entity_poly.entity_id
_entity_poly.type
_entity_poly.pdbx_seq_one_letter_code
_entity_poly.pdbx_strand_id
1 'polypeptide(L)'
;DDVGPPVEHSARSGAPHEKDALPGSSSEDAVKAFLKEYGAAELLNRLRWDSYPEKILLLSAWFEARGGTVPWKSADMDEVFKQAKEKPPANFPRDIKQAIKAAWIHPITPRTYAVTRTGWNRLTEALTSKGRDAALH
;
A
#
# COMPACT_ATOMS: atom_id res chain seq x y z
N ASP A 1 -62.48 11.24 -1.31
CA ASP A 1 -61.89 10.95 0.01
C ASP A 1 -62.08 9.46 0.27
N ASP A 2 -61.19 8.55 -0.14
CA ASP A 2 -59.75 8.41 0.14
C ASP A 2 -59.44 8.15 1.62
N VAL A 3 -59.35 6.86 2.02
CA VAL A 3 -58.09 6.19 2.40
C VAL A 3 -58.40 4.81 3.02
N GLY A 4 -57.77 3.76 2.48
CA GLY A 4 -57.87 2.37 2.96
C GLY A 4 -56.80 2.02 4.01
N PRO A 5 -56.91 0.84 4.67
CA PRO A 5 -56.10 0.47 5.83
C PRO A 5 -54.68 -0.04 5.49
N PRO A 6 -53.76 -0.06 6.46
CA PRO A 6 -52.37 -0.46 6.25
C PRO A 6 -52.15 -1.94 6.58
N VAL A 7 -51.46 -2.70 5.72
CA VAL A 7 -50.80 -3.95 6.10
C VAL A 7 -49.55 -4.20 5.25
N GLU A 8 -48.51 -4.66 5.96
CA GLU A 8 -47.16 -5.02 5.52
C GLU A 8 -47.11 -6.09 4.42
N HIS A 9 -46.00 -6.14 3.66
CA HIS A 9 -45.11 -7.32 3.58
C HIS A 9 -43.96 -7.11 2.56
N SER A 10 -42.76 -7.51 3.00
CA SER A 10 -41.67 -8.14 2.21
C SER A 10 -40.59 -7.30 1.51
N ALA A 11 -39.50 -7.13 2.25
CA ALA A 11 -38.15 -7.71 1.99
C ALA A 11 -37.41 -7.46 0.66
N ARG A 12 -36.24 -6.80 0.77
CA ARG A 12 -34.92 -7.22 0.25
C ARG A 12 -33.84 -6.28 0.81
N SER A 13 -33.01 -6.72 1.76
CA SER A 13 -31.72 -7.39 1.56
C SER A 13 -30.53 -6.43 1.46
N GLY A 14 -29.70 -6.43 2.51
CA GLY A 14 -28.23 -6.26 2.52
C GLY A 14 -27.67 -4.89 2.12
N ALA A 15 -26.71 -4.29 2.80
CA ALA A 15 -25.91 -4.63 3.96
C ALA A 15 -25.26 -3.29 4.41
N PRO A 16 -24.97 -3.06 5.70
CA PRO A 16 -23.89 -2.14 6.04
C PRO A 16 -22.63 -2.73 5.41
N HIS A 17 -21.86 -1.94 4.65
CA HIS A 17 -20.51 -2.33 4.24
C HIS A 17 -19.60 -2.26 5.46
N GLU A 18 -19.87 -3.12 6.44
CA GLU A 18 -18.90 -3.68 7.35
C GLU A 18 -18.11 -4.69 6.52
N LYS A 19 -17.09 -4.19 5.80
CA LYS A 19 -16.08 -5.06 5.21
C LYS A 19 -15.02 -5.27 6.27
N ASP A 20 -15.12 -6.43 6.91
CA ASP A 20 -14.03 -7.21 7.48
C ASP A 20 -12.96 -6.43 8.24
N ALA A 21 -12.99 -6.57 9.57
CA ALA A 21 -11.77 -6.64 10.35
C ALA A 21 -10.89 -7.78 9.78
N LEU A 22 -10.08 -7.45 8.78
CA LEU A 22 -9.17 -8.39 8.13
C LEU A 22 -8.11 -8.81 9.16
N PRO A 23 -7.81 -10.12 9.31
CA PRO A 23 -6.75 -10.64 10.19
C PRO A 23 -5.33 -10.33 9.66
N GLY A 24 -5.14 -9.19 8.97
CA GLY A 24 -3.85 -8.68 8.49
C GLY A 24 -3.37 -7.42 9.23
N SER A 25 -4.23 -6.79 10.04
CA SER A 25 -3.92 -5.50 10.68
C SER A 25 -2.66 -5.56 11.54
N SER A 26 -2.48 -6.57 12.39
CA SER A 26 -1.32 -6.60 13.29
C SER A 26 0.04 -6.61 12.57
N SER A 27 0.17 -7.35 11.45
CA SER A 27 1.41 -7.37 10.67
C SER A 27 1.59 -6.12 9.83
N GLU A 28 0.51 -5.61 9.23
CA GLU A 28 0.55 -4.37 8.46
C GLU A 28 0.87 -3.16 9.34
N ASP A 29 0.23 -3.04 10.51
CA ASP A 29 0.48 -1.99 11.49
C ASP A 29 1.91 -2.05 12.04
N ALA A 30 2.45 -3.26 12.27
CA ALA A 30 3.85 -3.44 12.65
C ALA A 30 4.82 -2.98 11.56
N VAL A 31 4.54 -3.33 10.29
CA VAL A 31 5.34 -2.83 9.16
C VAL A 31 5.22 -1.31 9.03
N LYS A 32 4.02 -0.74 9.14
CA LYS A 32 3.83 0.72 9.11
C LYS A 32 4.59 1.41 10.25
N ALA A 33 4.53 0.87 11.46
CA ALA A 33 5.29 1.38 12.60
C ALA A 33 6.81 1.34 12.30
N PHE A 34 7.32 0.21 11.84
CA PHE A 34 8.72 0.06 11.42
C PHE A 34 9.11 1.06 10.33
N LEU A 35 8.30 1.22 9.28
CA LEU A 35 8.58 2.16 8.19
C LEU A 35 8.63 3.61 8.67
N LYS A 36 7.86 3.98 9.71
CA LYS A 36 7.88 5.33 10.29
C LYS A 36 9.17 5.63 11.06
N GLU A 37 9.82 4.62 11.63
CA GLU A 37 11.04 4.78 12.42
C GLU A 37 12.26 5.08 11.54
N TYR A 38 12.22 4.67 10.27
CA TYR A 38 13.34 4.79 9.35
C TYR A 38 13.11 5.80 8.23
N GLY A 39 14.20 6.42 7.79
CA GLY A 39 14.20 7.23 6.57
C GLY A 39 14.00 6.37 5.33
N ALA A 40 13.32 6.90 4.32
CA ALA A 40 13.08 6.19 3.06
C ALA A 40 14.38 5.70 2.38
N ALA A 41 15.46 6.49 2.46
CA ALA A 41 16.76 6.14 1.90
C ALA A 41 17.40 4.97 2.66
N GLU A 42 17.24 4.95 3.98
CA GLU A 42 17.76 3.90 4.83
C GLU A 42 17.05 2.56 4.57
N LEU A 43 15.72 2.60 4.40
CA LEU A 43 14.92 1.43 4.06
C LEU A 43 15.34 0.82 2.72
N LEU A 44 15.57 1.65 1.71
CA LEU A 44 16.09 1.19 0.41
C LEU A 44 17.47 0.55 0.53
N ASN A 45 18.38 1.18 1.27
CA ASN A 45 19.72 0.64 1.51
C ASN A 45 19.68 -0.68 2.29
N ARG A 46 18.75 -0.82 3.25
CA ARG A 46 18.56 -2.04 4.02
C ARG A 46 18.05 -3.18 3.14
N LEU A 47 17.01 -2.93 2.36
CA LEU A 47 16.45 -3.95 1.46
C LEU A 47 17.36 -4.25 0.26
N ARG A 48 18.19 -3.30 -0.17
CA ARG A 48 19.03 -3.39 -1.39
C ARG A 48 18.20 -3.85 -2.59
N TRP A 49 17.01 -3.28 -2.75
CA TRP A 49 16.20 -3.53 -3.92
C TRP A 49 16.65 -2.63 -5.05
N ASP A 50 17.16 -3.24 -6.12
CA ASP A 50 17.65 -2.52 -7.29
C ASP A 50 16.55 -2.24 -8.32
N SER A 51 15.46 -3.01 -8.30
CA SER A 51 14.39 -2.88 -9.29
C SER A 51 13.42 -1.73 -8.96
N TYR A 52 13.10 -0.90 -9.96
CA TYR A 52 12.14 0.19 -9.79
C TYR A 52 10.75 -0.25 -9.29
N PRO A 53 10.16 -1.38 -9.73
CA PRO A 53 8.88 -1.84 -9.19
C PRO A 53 8.92 -2.10 -7.68
N GLU A 54 10.01 -2.68 -7.17
CA GLU A 54 10.22 -2.91 -5.74
C GLU A 54 10.50 -1.61 -4.97
N LYS A 55 11.29 -0.70 -5.55
CA LYS A 55 11.50 0.65 -4.97
C LYS A 55 10.18 1.41 -4.87
N ILE A 56 9.35 1.38 -5.91
CA ILE A 56 8.01 1.99 -5.89
C ILE A 56 7.17 1.39 -4.77
N LEU A 57 7.14 0.07 -4.62
CA LEU A 57 6.40 -0.58 -3.53
C LEU A 57 6.88 -0.08 -2.15
N LEU A 58 8.19 -0.10 -1.90
CA LEU A 58 8.73 0.32 -0.60
C LEU A 58 8.42 1.78 -0.30
N LEU A 59 8.66 2.66 -1.26
CA LEU A 59 8.52 4.10 -1.10
C LEU A 59 7.04 4.51 -0.99
N SER A 60 6.16 3.88 -1.76
CA SER A 60 4.72 4.10 -1.62
C SER A 60 4.20 3.64 -0.27
N ALA A 61 4.60 2.46 0.20
CA ALA A 61 4.23 1.98 1.53
C ALA A 61 4.78 2.87 2.65
N TRP A 62 6.00 3.36 2.53
CA TRP A 62 6.57 4.31 3.47
C TRP A 62 5.78 5.63 3.50
N PHE A 63 5.37 6.12 2.33
CA PHE A 63 4.54 7.33 2.22
C PHE A 63 3.19 7.13 2.89
N GLU A 64 2.49 6.03 2.59
CA GLU A 64 1.21 5.69 3.23
C GLU A 64 1.35 5.50 4.74
N ALA A 65 2.41 4.82 5.19
CA ALA A 65 2.67 4.61 6.61
C ALA A 65 2.79 5.94 7.36
N ARG A 66 3.47 6.94 6.79
CA ARG A 66 3.66 8.25 7.43
C ARG A 66 2.44 9.19 7.33
N GLY A 67 1.30 8.69 6.87
CA GLY A 67 0.09 9.51 6.71
C GLY A 67 0.10 10.34 5.43
N GLY A 68 0.88 9.93 4.43
CA GLY A 68 0.80 10.47 3.08
C GLY A 68 -0.59 10.26 2.47
N THR A 69 -0.91 11.03 1.44
CA THR A 69 -2.22 10.97 0.78
C THR A 69 -2.46 9.59 0.17
N VAL A 70 -3.62 8.99 0.48
CA VAL A 70 -4.08 7.73 -0.11
C VAL A 70 -5.44 7.97 -0.76
N PRO A 71 -5.61 7.68 -2.06
CA PRO A 71 -4.60 7.15 -2.99
C PRO A 71 -3.59 8.21 -3.45
N TRP A 72 -2.35 7.81 -3.66
CA TRP A 72 -1.25 8.69 -4.11
C TRP A 72 -1.14 8.73 -5.64
N LYS A 73 -0.55 9.80 -6.17
CA LYS A 73 -0.24 9.97 -7.60
C LYS A 73 1.27 9.83 -7.86
N SER A 74 1.65 9.71 -9.13
CA SER A 74 3.06 9.64 -9.53
C SER A 74 3.89 10.85 -9.09
N ALA A 75 3.28 12.05 -9.03
CA ALA A 75 3.96 13.25 -8.56
C ALA A 75 4.33 13.18 -7.07
N ASP A 76 3.51 12.52 -6.24
CA ASP A 76 3.86 12.32 -4.83
C ASP A 76 5.06 11.37 -4.72
N MET A 77 5.09 10.33 -5.57
CA MET A 77 6.22 9.41 -5.61
C MET A 77 7.50 10.10 -6.07
N ASP A 78 7.45 11.05 -7.00
CA ASP A 78 8.64 11.82 -7.41
C ASP A 78 9.30 12.52 -6.21
N GLU A 79 8.49 13.18 -5.37
CA GLU A 79 8.94 13.81 -4.14
C GLU A 79 9.46 12.79 -3.12
N VAL A 80 8.85 11.60 -3.03
CA VAL A 80 9.33 10.52 -2.14
C VAL A 80 10.65 9.93 -2.64
N PHE A 81 10.86 9.73 -3.94
CA PHE A 81 12.14 9.31 -4.52
C PHE A 81 13.23 10.36 -4.26
N LYS A 82 12.89 11.65 -4.33
CA LYS A 82 13.79 12.74 -3.99
C LYS A 82 14.17 12.75 -2.51
N GLN A 83 13.20 12.57 -1.60
CA GLN A 83 13.47 12.34 -0.16
C GLN A 83 14.32 11.07 0.04
N ALA A 84 14.12 10.11 -0.86
CA ALA A 84 14.90 8.91 -1.13
C ALA A 84 16.42 9.13 -1.30
N LYS A 85 16.79 10.32 -1.77
CA LYS A 85 18.05 10.57 -2.50
C LYS A 85 18.23 9.61 -3.68
N GLU A 86 17.13 9.08 -4.21
CA GLU A 86 17.10 8.22 -5.39
C GLU A 86 16.55 8.99 -6.59
N LYS A 87 16.90 8.51 -7.78
CA LYS A 87 16.29 9.04 -8.99
C LYS A 87 14.94 8.36 -9.21
N PRO A 88 13.87 9.11 -9.50
CA PRO A 88 12.60 8.53 -9.91
C PRO A 88 12.80 7.69 -11.20
N PRO A 89 11.95 6.68 -11.43
CA PRO A 89 12.02 5.86 -12.63
C PRO A 89 11.80 6.72 -13.89
N ALA A 90 12.67 6.58 -14.88
CA ALA A 90 12.55 7.28 -16.15
C ALA A 90 11.25 6.93 -16.91
N ASN A 91 10.67 5.76 -16.63
CA ASN A 91 9.40 5.31 -17.21
C ASN A 91 8.47 4.77 -16.13
N PHE A 92 8.02 5.66 -15.24
CA PHE A 92 7.08 5.33 -14.16
C PHE A 92 5.88 4.47 -14.63
N PRO A 93 5.19 4.77 -15.76
CA PRO A 93 4.07 3.94 -16.23
C PRO A 93 4.44 2.49 -16.55
N ARG A 94 5.67 2.21 -16.98
CA ARG A 94 6.14 0.84 -17.22
C ARG A 94 6.40 0.12 -15.91
N ASP A 95 7.05 0.77 -14.96
CA ASP A 95 7.46 0.15 -13.69
C ASP A 95 6.27 -0.07 -12.75
N ILE A 96 5.35 0.90 -12.67
CA ILE A 96 4.12 0.75 -11.89
C ILE A 96 3.23 -0.39 -12.43
N LYS A 97 3.18 -0.60 -13.76
CA LYS A 97 2.46 -1.73 -14.35
C LYS A 97 3.00 -3.08 -13.90
N GLN A 98 4.31 -3.19 -13.66
CA GLN A 98 4.91 -4.42 -13.12
C GLN A 98 4.50 -4.64 -11.67
N ALA A 99 4.50 -3.60 -10.85
CA ALA A 99 4.03 -3.67 -9.47
C ALA A 99 2.52 -4.00 -9.38
N ILE A 100 1.71 -3.47 -10.30
CA ILE A 100 0.29 -3.81 -10.43
C ILE A 100 0.11 -5.27 -10.87
N LYS A 101 0.88 -5.74 -11.85
CA LYS A 101 0.84 -7.14 -12.30
C LYS A 101 1.22 -8.12 -11.18
N ALA A 102 2.14 -7.73 -10.31
CA ALA A 102 2.51 -8.49 -9.11
C ALA A 102 1.48 -8.36 -7.96
N ALA A 103 0.38 -7.63 -8.19
CA ALA A 103 -0.66 -7.32 -7.20
C ALA A 103 -0.15 -6.58 -5.95
N TRP A 104 1.02 -5.94 -6.00
CA TRP A 104 1.57 -5.18 -4.88
C TRP A 104 0.92 -3.80 -4.74
N ILE A 105 0.54 -3.21 -5.87
CA ILE A 105 -0.12 -1.90 -5.96
C ILE A 105 -1.43 -2.06 -6.71
N HIS A 106 -2.48 -1.38 -6.24
CA HIS A 106 -3.78 -1.35 -6.90
C HIS A 106 -4.08 0.06 -7.45
N PRO A 107 -4.45 0.19 -8.74
CA PRO A 107 -4.91 1.45 -9.29
C PRO A 107 -6.33 1.75 -8.78
N ILE A 108 -6.52 2.87 -8.08
CA ILE A 108 -7.83 3.33 -7.61
C ILE A 108 -8.52 4.17 -8.68
N THR A 109 -7.75 5.00 -9.38
CA THR A 109 -8.18 5.74 -10.57
C THR A 109 -7.11 5.62 -11.66
N PRO A 110 -7.31 6.13 -12.88
CA PRO A 110 -6.29 6.07 -13.93
C PRO A 110 -4.95 6.72 -13.58
N ARG A 111 -4.88 7.55 -12.53
CA ARG A 111 -3.67 8.29 -12.13
C ARG A 111 -3.32 8.17 -10.66
N THR A 112 -4.09 7.39 -9.89
CA THR A 112 -3.86 7.23 -8.44
C THR A 112 -3.84 5.77 -8.03
N TYR A 113 -3.04 5.49 -7.01
CA TYR A 113 -2.67 4.14 -6.61
C TYR A 113 -2.67 4.00 -5.10
N ALA A 114 -2.79 2.78 -4.61
CA ALA A 114 -2.64 2.43 -3.20
C ALA A 114 -1.92 1.08 -3.06
N VAL A 115 -1.16 0.90 -1.98
CA VAL A 115 -0.52 -0.37 -1.65
C VAL A 115 -1.59 -1.38 -1.24
N THR A 116 -1.52 -2.59 -1.79
CA THR A 116 -2.46 -3.66 -1.46
C THR A 116 -2.00 -4.44 -0.24
N ARG A 117 -2.89 -5.27 0.32
CA ARG A 117 -2.52 -6.26 1.33
C ARG A 117 -1.36 -7.16 0.87
N THR A 118 -1.33 -7.56 -0.40
CA THR A 118 -0.24 -8.37 -0.96
C THR A 118 1.07 -7.57 -0.99
N GLY A 119 1.03 -6.28 -1.29
CA GLY A 119 2.18 -5.38 -1.20
C GLY A 119 2.71 -5.25 0.23
N TRP A 120 1.82 -5.06 1.20
CA TRP A 120 2.18 -5.03 2.63
C TRP A 120 2.79 -6.36 3.09
N ASN A 121 2.21 -7.49 2.71
CA ASN A 121 2.76 -8.82 3.02
C ASN A 121 4.17 -9.01 2.44
N ARG A 122 4.39 -8.61 1.18
CA ARG A 122 5.72 -8.66 0.54
C ARG A 122 6.76 -7.87 1.33
N LEU A 123 6.38 -6.71 1.89
CA LEU A 123 7.25 -5.91 2.74
C LEU A 123 7.53 -6.60 4.08
N THR A 124 6.52 -7.19 4.73
CA THR A 124 6.69 -8.00 5.94
C THR A 124 7.70 -9.12 5.71
N GLU A 125 7.57 -9.86 4.60
CA GLU A 125 8.48 -10.95 4.25
C GLU A 125 9.90 -10.44 4.00
N ALA A 126 10.05 -9.34 3.26
CA ALA A 126 11.36 -8.78 2.93
C ALA A 126 12.10 -8.26 4.18
N LEU A 127 11.39 -7.54 5.05
CA LEU A 127 11.94 -7.00 6.30
C LEU A 127 12.28 -8.12 7.30
N THR A 128 11.46 -9.16 7.38
CA THR A 128 11.72 -10.32 8.25
C THR A 128 12.87 -11.18 7.74
N SER A 129 12.92 -11.42 6.43
CA SER A 129 13.96 -12.25 5.80
C SER A 129 15.33 -11.60 5.90
N LYS A 130 15.44 -10.29 5.66
CA LYS A 130 16.69 -9.56 5.86
C LYS A 130 17.02 -9.25 7.32
N GLY A 131 16.03 -9.28 8.21
CA GLY A 131 16.27 -9.26 9.66
C GLY A 131 17.07 -10.47 10.14
N ARG A 132 16.99 -11.62 9.46
CA ARG A 132 17.78 -12.83 9.79
C ARG A 132 19.22 -12.78 9.27
N ASP A 133 19.46 -12.13 8.14
CA ASP A 133 20.80 -12.03 7.54
C ASP A 133 21.71 -11.02 8.27
N ALA A 134 21.11 -9.99 8.89
CA ALA A 134 21.82 -8.99 9.67
C ALA A 134 22.24 -9.45 11.09
N ALA A 135 21.82 -10.63 11.54
CA ALA A 135 22.09 -11.15 12.89
C ALA A 135 23.29 -12.13 12.96
N LEU A 136 24.07 -12.25 11.89
CA LEU A 136 25.21 -13.19 11.79
C LEU A 136 26.56 -12.52 11.50
N HIS A 137 26.72 -11.21 11.71
CA HIS A 137 27.99 -10.51 11.53
C HIS A 137 28.38 -9.70 12.77
#